data_AF-A0A7I8J4K3-F1
#
_entry.id   AF-A0A7I8J4K3-F1
#
_cell.length_a   1.000
_cell.length_b   1.000
_cell.length_c   1.000
_cell.angle_alpha   90.00
_cell.angle_beta   90.00
_cell.angle_gamma   90.00
#
_symmetry.space_group_name_H-M   'P 1'
#
loop_
_entity.id
_entity.type
_entity.pdbx_description
1 polymer ?
#
loop_
_entity_poly.entity_id
_entity_poly.type
_entity_poly.pdbx_seq_one_letter_code
_entity_poly.pdbx_strand_id
1 'polypeptide(L)'
;MAPPKTARKLQVLSPVPADIDIANAVEPLHISEIAASLDLSPSHYDLYGKYKAKVLSLSISLSRPPRIGRWVLCGCRGDHPTPLGEGKSTTTVGLCQALGAFLDKKVVTCLRQPSQGPTFGIKGGAAGGGYSQVIPMDEFNLHLTGDIHAITAANNLLAAAIDTRIFHEASQSDKALFNRLCPPNKEGKRRFADVMLRRLQKLGISKSDPDELTPDEIKKFARLDIDPDSITWRRVMDVNDLLMKDAINPTLMQTLEGTPVLVHAGPFANIAHGNSSIVADKIALKLVGPGGFVVTEAGFGADIGAEKFMNIKCRYSALVPQCAVIVATIRALKMHGGGPEVVAGRPLDHAYLSENVALVEAGCVNLARHISNTRAYGVNVVVAVNMFASDSESELNVVRSASLAAGAFDAVICTHHAHGGKGAVDLGIAVQKACESQTEPLRFLYPLDICIKEKIEAIAKSYGASGVEYSEQAEKKIEMYTRQGFLRSPICMAKTQYSFSHVPSQKGAPSGFHHAGLPTRPCFFDIDIDFSTGKVLGLS
;
A
#
# COMPACT_ATOMS: atom_id res chain seq x y z
N MET A 1 -24.20 0.85 30.38
CA MET A 1 -23.55 0.48 29.09
C MET A 1 -23.71 -1.02 28.91
N ALA A 2 -23.97 -1.50 27.70
CA ALA A 2 -23.82 -2.93 27.42
C ALA A 2 -22.34 -3.34 27.59
N PRO A 3 -22.02 -4.56 28.03
CA PRO A 3 -20.64 -5.04 28.02
C PRO A 3 -20.11 -5.01 26.56
N PRO A 4 -18.83 -4.69 26.34
CA PRO A 4 -18.27 -4.68 25.00
C PRO A 4 -18.37 -6.08 24.37
N LYS A 5 -18.77 -6.17 23.10
CA LYS A 5 -18.90 -7.43 22.35
C LYS A 5 -17.54 -8.01 21.92
N THR A 6 -16.52 -7.81 22.73
CA THR A 6 -15.21 -8.41 22.51
C THR A 6 -15.32 -9.92 22.65
N ALA A 7 -14.94 -10.66 21.62
CA ALA A 7 -14.76 -12.10 21.72
C ALA A 7 -13.61 -12.47 22.69
N ARG A 8 -12.68 -11.53 22.95
CA ARG A 8 -11.52 -11.76 23.81
C ARG A 8 -11.06 -10.51 24.56
N LYS A 9 -10.70 -10.66 25.83
CA LYS A 9 -9.93 -9.67 26.60
C LYS A 9 -8.52 -10.19 26.82
N LEU A 10 -7.51 -9.36 26.58
CA LEU A 10 -6.11 -9.73 26.77
C LEU A 10 -5.70 -9.64 28.23
N GLN A 11 -4.89 -10.60 28.69
CA GLN A 11 -4.13 -10.49 29.92
C GLN A 11 -2.79 -9.82 29.60
N VAL A 12 -2.64 -8.58 30.03
CA VAL A 12 -1.44 -7.77 29.76
C VAL A 12 -0.43 -7.93 30.90
N LEU A 13 0.82 -8.19 30.53
CA LEU A 13 1.96 -8.35 31.44
C LEU A 13 2.87 -7.12 31.36
N SER A 14 3.53 -6.82 32.48
CA SER A 14 4.55 -5.76 32.57
C SER A 14 5.79 -6.33 33.28
N PRO A 15 7.01 -6.21 32.70
CA PRO A 15 7.30 -5.64 31.39
C PRO A 15 6.65 -6.41 30.23
N VAL A 16 6.46 -5.73 29.09
CA VAL A 16 5.84 -6.33 27.89
C VAL A 16 6.75 -7.48 27.38
N PRO A 17 6.23 -8.71 27.23
CA PRO A 17 7.02 -9.84 26.70
C PRO A 17 7.46 -9.65 25.25
N ALA A 18 8.27 -10.57 24.72
CA ALA A 18 8.64 -10.53 23.31
C ALA A 18 7.41 -10.78 22.41
N ASP A 19 7.42 -10.19 21.22
CA ASP A 19 6.29 -10.19 20.29
C ASP A 19 5.73 -11.60 20.01
N ILE A 20 6.62 -12.58 19.81
CA ILE A 20 6.27 -13.97 19.52
C ILE A 20 5.68 -14.70 20.74
N ASP A 21 6.10 -14.35 21.96
CA ASP A 21 5.56 -14.94 23.19
C ASP A 21 4.13 -14.48 23.42
N ILE A 22 3.83 -13.20 23.14
CA ILE A 22 2.47 -12.64 23.19
C ILE A 22 1.59 -13.32 22.14
N ALA A 23 2.08 -13.51 20.91
CA ALA A 23 1.34 -14.19 19.85
C ALA A 23 1.03 -15.65 20.20
N ASN A 24 1.99 -16.39 20.77
CA ASN A 24 1.84 -17.79 21.14
C ASN A 24 1.00 -18.00 22.42
N ALA A 25 0.92 -17.01 23.31
CA ALA A 25 0.07 -17.07 24.50
C ALA A 25 -1.44 -16.95 24.19
N VAL A 26 -1.82 -16.68 22.94
CA VAL A 26 -3.19 -16.34 22.53
C VAL A 26 -3.66 -17.25 21.39
N GLU A 27 -4.33 -18.36 21.74
CA GLU A 27 -4.96 -19.28 20.77
C GLU A 27 -5.93 -18.52 19.83
N PRO A 28 -5.76 -18.48 18.50
CA PRO A 28 -6.64 -17.71 17.63
C PRO A 28 -8.07 -18.27 17.57
N LEU A 29 -9.09 -17.43 17.35
CA LEU A 29 -10.47 -17.90 17.10
C LEU A 29 -10.56 -18.61 15.75
N HIS A 30 -11.51 -19.54 15.59
CA HIS A 30 -11.70 -20.15 14.27
C HIS A 30 -12.16 -19.08 13.27
N ILE A 31 -11.60 -19.07 12.06
CA ILE A 31 -11.79 -17.95 11.12
C ILE A 31 -13.26 -17.78 10.67
N SER A 32 -14.08 -18.83 10.78
CA SER A 32 -15.53 -18.74 10.56
C SER A 32 -16.26 -17.85 11.58
N GLU A 33 -15.76 -17.73 12.81
CA GLU A 33 -16.32 -16.83 13.83
C GLU A 33 -16.05 -15.36 13.45
N ILE A 34 -14.83 -15.09 13.01
CA ILE A 34 -14.41 -13.78 12.47
C ILE A 34 -15.22 -13.45 11.21
N ALA A 35 -15.40 -14.40 10.30
CA ALA A 35 -16.22 -14.25 9.10
C ALA A 35 -17.70 -13.98 9.46
N ALA A 36 -18.27 -14.71 10.42
CA ALA A 36 -19.62 -14.47 10.91
C ALA A 36 -19.80 -13.08 11.52
N SER A 37 -18.78 -12.51 12.19
CA SER A 37 -18.81 -11.12 12.71
C SER A 37 -18.93 -10.05 11.61
N LEU A 38 -18.54 -10.38 10.37
CA LEU A 38 -18.67 -9.55 9.16
C LEU A 38 -19.93 -9.90 8.33
N ASP A 39 -20.82 -10.73 8.89
CA ASP A 39 -22.00 -11.31 8.23
C ASP A 39 -21.64 -12.06 6.93
N LEU A 40 -20.51 -12.78 6.93
CA LEU A 40 -20.09 -13.69 5.84
C LEU A 40 -20.55 -15.12 6.13
N SER A 41 -21.35 -15.69 5.22
CA SER A 41 -21.64 -17.13 5.21
C SER A 41 -20.49 -17.94 4.57
N PRO A 42 -20.42 -19.27 4.77
CA PRO A 42 -19.40 -20.14 4.19
C PRO A 42 -19.31 -20.14 2.64
N SER A 43 -20.31 -19.61 1.92
CA SER A 43 -20.25 -19.46 0.46
C SER A 43 -19.46 -18.23 -0.01
N HIS A 44 -18.98 -17.39 0.91
CA HIS A 44 -18.24 -16.16 0.61
C HIS A 44 -16.73 -16.27 0.88
N TYR A 45 -16.24 -17.40 1.39
CA TYR A 45 -14.82 -17.57 1.70
C TYR A 45 -14.37 -19.02 1.61
N ASP A 46 -13.12 -19.23 1.20
CA ASP A 46 -12.46 -20.55 1.21
C ASP A 46 -11.47 -20.63 2.40
N LEU A 47 -11.48 -21.74 3.12
CA LEU A 47 -10.65 -21.93 4.32
C LEU A 47 -9.20 -22.30 3.96
N TYR A 48 -8.23 -21.60 4.60
CA TYR A 48 -6.80 -21.88 4.50
C TYR A 48 -6.28 -22.26 5.89
N GLY A 49 -6.60 -23.49 6.30
CA GLY A 49 -6.46 -23.94 7.68
C GLY A 49 -7.58 -23.39 8.58
N LYS A 50 -7.36 -23.43 9.90
CA LYS A 50 -8.35 -23.03 10.92
C LYS A 50 -8.50 -21.52 11.10
N TYR A 51 -7.42 -20.77 10.88
CA TYR A 51 -7.28 -19.38 11.36
C TYR A 51 -7.15 -18.34 10.23
N LYS A 52 -7.28 -18.77 8.95
CA LYS A 52 -7.20 -17.90 7.76
C LYS A 52 -8.19 -18.33 6.69
N ALA A 53 -8.68 -17.39 5.89
CA ALA A 53 -9.57 -17.68 4.77
C ALA A 53 -9.37 -16.70 3.61
N LYS A 54 -9.57 -17.14 2.36
CA LYS A 54 -9.66 -16.25 1.18
C LYS A 54 -11.08 -15.74 1.03
N VAL A 55 -11.26 -14.42 0.97
CA VAL A 55 -12.59 -13.80 0.89
C VAL A 55 -12.97 -13.55 -0.57
N LEU A 56 -14.01 -14.24 -1.05
CA LEU A 56 -14.37 -14.33 -2.46
C LEU A 56 -15.00 -13.04 -2.99
N SER A 57 -14.20 -12.26 -3.71
CA SER A 57 -14.50 -10.91 -4.20
C SER A 57 -15.81 -10.80 -4.99
N LEU A 58 -16.07 -11.71 -5.94
CA LEU A 58 -17.31 -11.70 -6.75
C LEU A 58 -18.57 -11.94 -5.90
N SER A 59 -18.49 -12.84 -4.91
CA SER A 59 -19.65 -13.23 -4.09
C SER A 59 -20.20 -12.07 -3.25
N ILE A 60 -19.30 -11.23 -2.73
CA ILE A 60 -19.65 -10.04 -1.91
C ILE A 60 -20.07 -8.87 -2.79
N SER A 61 -19.54 -8.79 -4.02
CA SER A 61 -19.86 -7.67 -4.87
C SER A 61 -21.27 -7.73 -5.47
N LEU A 62 -21.76 -8.93 -5.77
CA LEU A 62 -23.11 -9.19 -6.29
C LEU A 62 -24.21 -9.14 -5.22
N SER A 63 -23.88 -9.37 -3.94
CA SER A 63 -24.88 -9.63 -2.88
C SER A 63 -25.26 -8.43 -2.00
N ARG A 64 -24.49 -7.34 -2.00
CA ARG A 64 -24.73 -6.17 -1.10
C ARG A 64 -24.87 -4.84 -1.86
N PRO A 65 -25.90 -4.02 -1.57
CA PRO A 65 -26.02 -2.67 -2.12
C PRO A 65 -24.87 -1.77 -1.66
N PRO A 66 -24.53 -0.71 -2.40
CA PRO A 66 -23.38 0.17 -2.12
C PRO A 66 -23.62 1.06 -0.90
N ARG A 67 -23.48 0.49 0.30
CA ARG A 67 -23.48 1.18 1.59
C ARG A 67 -22.05 1.25 2.10
N ILE A 68 -21.37 2.35 1.80
CA ILE A 68 -19.93 2.51 2.00
C ILE A 68 -19.65 2.96 3.46
N GLY A 69 -18.75 2.24 4.14
CA GLY A 69 -18.25 2.64 5.47
C GLY A 69 -17.28 3.83 5.44
N ARG A 70 -16.74 4.21 6.60
CA ARG A 70 -15.73 5.25 6.74
C ARG A 70 -14.34 4.65 6.45
N TRP A 71 -13.59 5.22 5.53
CA TRP A 71 -12.22 4.83 5.20
C TRP A 71 -11.21 5.73 5.92
N VAL A 72 -10.40 5.14 6.78
CA VAL A 72 -9.40 5.83 7.59
C VAL A 72 -8.00 5.39 7.14
N LEU A 73 -7.21 6.37 6.70
CA LEU A 73 -5.78 6.17 6.42
C LEU A 73 -5.00 6.24 7.74
N CYS A 74 -4.94 5.13 8.47
CA CYS A 74 -4.02 4.97 9.59
C CYS A 74 -2.69 4.46 9.06
N GLY A 75 -1.85 5.37 8.57
CA GLY A 75 -0.58 4.99 7.96
C GLY A 75 0.20 6.13 7.35
N CYS A 76 -0.11 7.35 7.77
CA CYS A 76 0.77 8.48 7.56
C CYS A 76 1.79 8.47 8.70
N ARG A 77 3.04 8.79 8.42
CA ARG A 77 4.04 8.96 9.47
C ARG A 77 4.35 10.43 9.67
N GLY A 78 4.50 10.80 10.94
CA GLY A 78 4.89 12.14 11.38
C GLY A 78 6.39 12.33 11.48
N ASP A 79 7.15 11.26 11.24
CA ASP A 79 8.61 11.22 11.18
C ASP A 79 9.05 10.38 9.97
N HIS A 80 10.27 10.62 9.48
CA HIS A 80 10.87 9.75 8.45
C HIS A 80 11.47 8.51 9.10
N PRO A 81 11.37 7.31 8.48
CA PRO A 81 12.05 6.09 8.90
C PRO A 81 13.34 6.25 9.71
N THR A 82 13.25 5.98 11.01
CA THR A 82 14.40 5.87 11.91
C THR A 82 14.63 4.39 12.22
N PRO A 83 15.84 4.01 12.65
CA PRO A 83 16.07 2.66 13.18
C PRO A 83 15.36 2.38 14.52
N LEU A 84 14.74 3.39 15.15
CA LEU A 84 14.21 3.33 16.51
C LEU A 84 12.84 2.65 16.61
N GLY A 85 12.12 2.53 15.50
CA GLY A 85 10.82 1.86 15.44
C GLY A 85 9.68 2.72 15.99
N GLU A 86 8.67 2.95 15.15
CA GLU A 86 7.66 4.00 15.39
C GLU A 86 6.24 3.45 15.45
N GLY A 87 6.09 2.13 15.26
CA GLY A 87 4.84 1.42 15.54
C GLY A 87 3.67 1.74 14.60
N LYS A 88 3.89 2.14 13.33
CA LYS A 88 2.78 2.42 12.39
C LYS A 88 1.74 1.29 12.32
N SER A 89 2.18 0.07 12.01
CA SER A 89 1.29 -1.10 11.91
C SER A 89 0.74 -1.47 13.30
N THR A 90 1.51 -1.23 14.36
CA THR A 90 1.08 -1.37 15.77
C THR A 90 -0.10 -0.45 16.08
N THR A 91 -0.06 0.82 15.64
CA THR A 91 -1.18 1.78 15.77
C THR A 91 -2.34 1.44 14.85
N THR A 92 -2.07 0.92 13.65
CA THR A 92 -3.11 0.47 12.71
C THR A 92 -3.93 -0.69 13.29
N VAL A 93 -3.25 -1.64 13.94
CA VAL A 93 -3.87 -2.75 14.66
C VAL A 93 -4.51 -2.27 15.97
N GLY A 94 -3.81 -1.47 16.77
CA GLY A 94 -4.30 -0.94 18.05
C GLY A 94 -5.53 -0.04 17.92
N LEU A 95 -5.63 0.76 16.86
CA LEU A 95 -6.81 1.56 16.53
C LEU A 95 -8.00 0.67 16.13
N CYS A 96 -7.77 -0.39 15.36
CA CYS A 96 -8.82 -1.36 15.02
C CYS A 96 -9.31 -2.10 16.26
N GLN A 97 -8.39 -2.55 17.12
CA GLN A 97 -8.70 -3.09 18.43
C GLN A 97 -9.53 -2.08 19.25
N ALA A 98 -9.09 -0.84 19.42
CA ALA A 98 -9.87 0.20 20.11
C ALA A 98 -11.31 0.38 19.55
N LEU A 99 -11.44 0.53 18.23
CA LEU A 99 -12.74 0.74 17.57
C LEU A 99 -13.68 -0.47 17.71
N GLY A 100 -13.19 -1.69 17.46
CA GLY A 100 -14.00 -2.90 17.50
C GLY A 100 -14.21 -3.44 18.91
N ALA A 101 -13.11 -3.57 19.66
CA ALA A 101 -13.09 -4.28 20.94
C ALA A 101 -13.59 -3.44 22.12
N PHE A 102 -13.45 -2.11 22.06
CA PHE A 102 -13.80 -1.20 23.17
C PHE A 102 -14.89 -0.18 22.82
N LEU A 103 -15.06 0.20 21.55
CA LEU A 103 -16.05 1.21 21.11
C LEU A 103 -17.27 0.63 20.36
N ASP A 104 -17.44 -0.71 20.32
CA ASP A 104 -18.52 -1.47 19.66
C ASP A 104 -18.78 -1.05 18.19
N LYS A 105 -17.73 -0.70 17.44
CA LYS A 105 -17.82 -0.35 16.01
C LYS A 105 -17.53 -1.57 15.12
N LYS A 106 -18.31 -1.78 14.06
CA LYS A 106 -17.90 -2.68 12.97
C LYS A 106 -16.64 -2.10 12.31
N VAL A 107 -15.54 -2.85 12.37
CA VAL A 107 -14.24 -2.42 11.87
C VAL A 107 -13.51 -3.55 11.13
N VAL A 108 -12.77 -3.21 10.08
CA VAL A 108 -11.86 -4.12 9.36
C VAL A 108 -10.54 -3.40 9.12
N THR A 109 -9.41 -4.04 9.44
CA THR A 109 -8.09 -3.52 9.05
C THR A 109 -7.68 -4.05 7.68
N CYS A 110 -7.14 -3.20 6.79
CA CYS A 110 -6.52 -3.62 5.54
C CYS A 110 -4.99 -3.45 5.62
N LEU A 111 -4.24 -4.56 5.69
CA LEU A 111 -2.78 -4.58 5.75
C LEU A 111 -2.15 -5.13 4.47
N ARG A 112 -0.86 -4.82 4.31
CA ARG A 112 -0.01 -5.42 3.29
C ARG A 112 0.53 -6.76 3.77
N GLN A 113 0.65 -7.72 2.85
CA GLN A 113 1.44 -8.92 3.10
C GLN A 113 2.94 -8.54 3.19
N PRO A 114 3.69 -9.03 4.19
CA PRO A 114 5.14 -8.83 4.26
C PRO A 114 5.83 -9.68 3.20
N SER A 115 7.02 -9.25 2.77
CA SER A 115 7.89 -10.14 2.00
C SER A 115 8.52 -11.16 2.94
N GLN A 116 8.58 -12.43 2.52
CA GLN A 116 9.22 -13.50 3.27
C GLN A 116 10.74 -13.32 3.42
N GLY A 117 11.41 -12.64 2.47
CA GLY A 117 12.87 -12.49 2.47
C GLY A 117 13.44 -11.80 3.73
N PRO A 118 12.93 -10.61 4.11
CA PRO A 118 13.32 -9.93 5.34
C PRO A 118 13.21 -10.75 6.63
N THR A 119 12.25 -11.70 6.70
CA THR A 119 12.02 -12.60 7.86
C THR A 119 13.24 -13.47 8.17
N PHE A 120 14.01 -13.85 7.15
CA PHE A 120 15.26 -14.63 7.29
C PHE A 120 16.51 -13.75 7.46
N GLY A 121 16.32 -12.43 7.63
CA GLY A 121 17.40 -11.46 7.81
C GLY A 121 17.26 -10.70 9.13
N ILE A 122 17.50 -9.38 9.08
CA ILE A 122 17.53 -8.51 10.27
C ILE A 122 16.13 -8.16 10.78
N LYS A 123 15.09 -8.25 9.93
CA LYS A 123 13.71 -7.90 10.31
C LYS A 123 12.95 -9.15 10.74
N GLY A 124 12.97 -9.41 12.04
CA GLY A 124 11.94 -10.22 12.68
C GLY A 124 10.55 -9.72 12.26
N GLY A 125 9.65 -10.66 11.98
CA GLY A 125 8.37 -10.35 11.37
C GLY A 125 7.26 -10.14 12.40
N ALA A 126 6.55 -9.01 12.32
CA ALA A 126 5.29 -8.80 13.02
C ALA A 126 4.40 -7.82 12.22
N ALA A 127 3.12 -8.15 12.05
CA ALA A 127 2.10 -7.17 11.69
C ALA A 127 1.62 -6.45 12.95
N GLY A 128 2.44 -5.51 13.43
CA GLY A 128 2.20 -4.78 14.67
C GLY A 128 3.34 -4.96 15.66
N GLY A 129 3.01 -4.95 16.96
CA GLY A 129 3.95 -5.17 18.06
C GLY A 129 3.26 -5.11 19.43
N GLY A 130 3.86 -5.72 20.44
CA GLY A 130 3.28 -5.89 21.78
C GLY A 130 1.89 -6.53 21.73
N TYR A 131 0.94 -5.96 22.46
CA TYR A 131 -0.47 -6.42 22.48
C TYR A 131 -1.32 -5.93 21.29
N SER A 132 -0.70 -5.28 20.30
CA SER A 132 -1.34 -4.84 19.05
C SER A 132 -0.70 -5.51 17.84
N GLN A 133 -1.06 -6.77 17.61
CA GLN A 133 -0.56 -7.62 16.53
C GLN A 133 -1.69 -8.38 15.79
N VAL A 134 -1.37 -8.85 14.59
CA VAL A 134 -2.15 -9.83 13.80
C VAL A 134 -1.61 -11.25 14.03
N ILE A 135 -2.51 -12.23 14.19
CA ILE A 135 -2.19 -13.63 14.47
C ILE A 135 -2.91 -14.60 13.49
N PRO A 136 -2.35 -15.80 13.19
CA PRO A 136 -1.02 -16.29 13.60
C PRO A 136 0.15 -15.54 12.95
N MET A 137 1.21 -15.27 13.71
CA MET A 137 2.35 -14.44 13.29
C MET A 137 3.30 -15.18 12.35
N ASP A 138 3.55 -16.46 12.61
CA ASP A 138 4.35 -17.36 11.78
C ASP A 138 3.77 -17.48 10.36
N GLU A 139 2.46 -17.74 10.25
CA GLU A 139 1.76 -17.84 8.96
C GLU A 139 1.73 -16.49 8.22
N PHE A 140 1.60 -15.38 8.94
CA PHE A 140 1.60 -14.03 8.37
C PHE A 140 2.95 -13.66 7.71
N ASN A 141 4.07 -14.07 8.31
CA ASN A 141 5.42 -13.66 7.88
C ASN A 141 6.07 -14.58 6.83
N LEU A 142 5.48 -15.74 6.55
CA LEU A 142 6.02 -16.74 5.64
C LEU A 142 5.20 -16.79 4.34
N HIS A 143 4.44 -17.87 4.13
CA HIS A 143 3.75 -18.12 2.86
C HIS A 143 2.33 -17.57 2.80
N LEU A 144 1.70 -17.28 3.95
CA LEU A 144 0.32 -16.85 4.11
C LEU A 144 -0.68 -17.77 3.36
N THR A 145 -1.10 -17.37 2.16
CA THR A 145 -2.03 -18.09 1.26
C THR A 145 -1.45 -18.36 -0.12
N GLY A 146 -0.16 -18.07 -0.33
CA GLY A 146 0.55 -18.30 -1.60
C GLY A 146 0.57 -17.12 -2.58
N ASP A 147 0.00 -15.96 -2.23
CA ASP A 147 -0.18 -14.83 -3.16
C ASP A 147 1.13 -14.36 -3.80
N ILE A 148 2.20 -14.22 -3.01
CA ILE A 148 3.55 -13.88 -3.52
C ILE A 148 4.10 -14.96 -4.44
N HIS A 149 3.76 -16.24 -4.22
CA HIS A 149 4.18 -17.35 -5.08
C HIS A 149 3.43 -17.33 -6.41
N ALA A 150 2.12 -17.07 -6.40
CA ALA A 150 1.31 -16.89 -7.60
C ALA A 150 1.84 -15.73 -8.46
N ILE A 151 2.08 -14.57 -7.83
CA ILE A 151 2.71 -13.39 -8.46
C ILE A 151 4.09 -13.75 -9.05
N THR A 152 4.91 -14.49 -8.31
CA THR A 152 6.25 -14.90 -8.76
C THR A 152 6.17 -15.83 -9.98
N ALA A 153 5.27 -16.81 -9.95
CA ALA A 153 5.08 -17.76 -11.05
C ALA A 153 4.56 -17.06 -12.32
N ALA A 154 3.59 -16.15 -12.18
CA ALA A 154 3.06 -15.40 -13.31
C ALA A 154 4.11 -14.44 -13.92
N ASN A 155 4.87 -13.71 -13.09
CA ASN A 155 6.00 -12.89 -13.51
C ASN A 155 7.06 -13.69 -14.29
N ASN A 156 7.45 -14.86 -13.77
CA ASN A 156 8.51 -15.67 -14.38
C ASN A 156 8.07 -16.31 -15.71
N LEU A 157 6.78 -16.64 -15.84
CA LEU A 157 6.21 -17.13 -17.10
C LEU A 157 6.23 -16.04 -18.18
N LEU A 158 5.91 -14.78 -17.85
CA LEU A 158 6.01 -13.67 -18.80
C LEU A 158 7.47 -13.46 -19.27
N ALA A 159 8.43 -13.46 -18.35
CA ALA A 159 9.85 -13.33 -18.70
C ALA A 159 10.29 -14.45 -19.66
N ALA A 160 9.99 -15.71 -19.32
CA ALA A 160 10.25 -16.85 -20.18
C ALA A 160 9.56 -16.75 -21.55
N ALA A 161 8.34 -16.21 -21.61
CA ALA A 161 7.63 -15.99 -22.86
C ALA A 161 8.28 -14.90 -23.74
N ILE A 162 8.77 -13.80 -23.15
CA ILE A 162 9.52 -12.75 -23.86
C ILE A 162 10.84 -13.29 -24.39
N ASP A 163 11.63 -13.99 -23.56
CA ASP A 163 12.91 -14.58 -23.96
C ASP A 163 12.71 -15.63 -25.06
N THR A 164 11.72 -16.51 -24.92
CA THR A 164 11.34 -17.51 -25.94
C THR A 164 10.91 -16.82 -27.24
N ARG A 165 10.20 -15.70 -27.15
CA ARG A 165 9.73 -14.93 -28.30
C ARG A 165 10.88 -14.30 -29.07
N ILE A 166 11.79 -13.61 -28.38
CA ILE A 166 13.01 -13.03 -28.96
C ILE A 166 13.86 -14.12 -29.60
N PHE A 167 14.07 -15.23 -28.90
CA PHE A 167 14.81 -16.39 -29.42
C PHE A 167 14.17 -16.97 -30.70
N HIS A 168 12.84 -17.11 -30.75
CA HIS A 168 12.15 -17.59 -31.95
C HIS A 168 12.23 -16.60 -33.12
N GLU A 169 12.13 -15.30 -32.89
CA GLU A 169 12.30 -14.29 -33.95
C GLU A 169 13.72 -14.25 -34.51
N ALA A 170 14.73 -14.45 -33.66
CA ALA A 170 16.13 -14.52 -34.08
C ALA A 170 16.49 -15.82 -34.83
N SER A 171 15.83 -16.94 -34.53
CA SER A 171 16.20 -18.28 -35.02
C SER A 171 15.33 -18.84 -36.15
N GLN A 172 14.16 -18.25 -36.46
CA GLN A 172 13.19 -18.84 -37.37
C GLN A 172 12.75 -17.89 -38.50
N SER A 173 12.35 -18.50 -39.62
CA SER A 173 11.79 -17.79 -40.76
C SER A 173 10.35 -17.33 -40.51
N ASP A 174 9.95 -16.25 -41.18
CA ASP A 174 8.64 -15.61 -41.00
C ASP A 174 7.49 -16.60 -41.29
N LYS A 175 7.68 -17.50 -42.27
CA LYS A 175 6.75 -18.60 -42.58
C LYS A 175 6.59 -19.60 -41.43
N ALA A 176 7.66 -19.92 -40.70
CA ALA A 176 7.61 -20.82 -39.55
C ALA A 176 6.91 -20.16 -38.36
N LEU A 177 7.18 -18.87 -38.10
CA LEU A 177 6.49 -18.08 -37.07
C LEU A 177 4.98 -17.98 -37.37
N PHE A 178 4.62 -17.64 -38.61
CA PHE A 178 3.23 -17.54 -39.06
C PHE A 178 2.48 -18.88 -38.93
N ASN A 179 3.10 -19.99 -39.33
CA ASN A 179 2.51 -21.33 -39.17
C ASN A 179 2.29 -21.74 -37.70
N ARG A 180 3.04 -21.18 -36.74
CA ARG A 180 2.78 -21.41 -35.30
C ARG A 180 1.69 -20.50 -34.73
N LEU A 181 1.60 -19.26 -35.22
CA LEU A 181 0.56 -18.32 -34.81
C LEU A 181 -0.82 -18.70 -35.38
N CYS A 182 -0.86 -19.13 -36.65
CA CYS A 182 -2.07 -19.54 -37.35
C CYS A 182 -1.84 -20.93 -37.99
N PRO A 183 -1.84 -22.01 -37.19
CA PRO A 183 -1.72 -23.36 -37.70
C PRO A 183 -2.95 -23.74 -38.55
N PRO A 184 -2.76 -24.50 -39.63
CA PRO A 184 -3.89 -25.04 -40.39
C PRO A 184 -4.67 -26.05 -39.55
N ASN A 185 -6.00 -26.04 -39.68
CA ASN A 185 -6.87 -27.05 -39.10
C ASN A 185 -6.74 -28.40 -39.87
N LYS A 186 -7.51 -29.42 -39.47
CA LYS A 186 -7.53 -30.74 -40.15
C LYS A 186 -7.98 -30.69 -41.61
N GLU A 187 -8.60 -29.60 -42.05
CA GLU A 187 -9.09 -29.35 -43.40
C GLU A 187 -8.14 -28.42 -44.21
N GLY A 188 -6.97 -28.09 -43.65
CA GLY A 188 -5.98 -27.20 -44.26
C GLY A 188 -6.26 -25.70 -44.12
N LYS A 189 -7.41 -25.29 -43.56
CA LYS A 189 -7.82 -23.88 -43.41
C LYS A 189 -7.21 -23.23 -42.18
N ARG A 190 -6.82 -21.97 -42.31
CA ARG A 190 -6.39 -21.11 -41.19
C ARG A 190 -7.55 -20.24 -40.70
N ARG A 191 -7.41 -19.68 -39.50
CA ARG A 191 -8.30 -18.63 -38.97
C ARG A 191 -7.56 -17.73 -37.98
N PHE A 192 -7.80 -16.43 -38.03
CA PHE A 192 -7.35 -15.51 -37.00
C PHE A 192 -8.23 -15.58 -35.74
N ALA A 193 -7.61 -15.54 -34.57
CA ALA A 193 -8.29 -15.24 -33.31
C ALA A 193 -8.54 -13.73 -33.17
N ASP A 194 -9.49 -13.31 -32.33
CA ASP A 194 -9.88 -11.90 -32.18
C ASP A 194 -8.70 -10.97 -31.81
N VAL A 195 -7.75 -11.47 -31.01
CA VAL A 195 -6.52 -10.75 -30.65
C VAL A 195 -5.61 -10.50 -31.87
N MET A 196 -5.61 -11.40 -32.85
CA MET A 196 -4.84 -11.28 -34.08
C MET A 196 -5.48 -10.26 -35.02
N LEU A 197 -6.81 -10.24 -35.11
CA LEU A 197 -7.56 -9.21 -35.85
C LEU A 197 -7.29 -7.80 -35.28
N ARG A 198 -7.28 -7.65 -33.94
CA ARG A 198 -6.88 -6.38 -33.30
C ARG A 198 -5.44 -5.98 -33.62
N ARG A 199 -4.50 -6.94 -33.75
CA ARG A 199 -3.12 -6.66 -34.21
C ARG A 199 -3.09 -6.20 -35.67
N LEU A 200 -3.80 -6.88 -36.56
CA LEU A 200 -3.87 -6.51 -37.98
C LEU A 200 -4.44 -5.09 -38.15
N GLN A 201 -5.49 -4.74 -37.41
CA GLN A 201 -6.03 -3.38 -37.37
C GLN A 201 -5.00 -2.34 -36.90
N LYS A 202 -4.23 -2.63 -35.83
CA LYS A 202 -3.13 -1.76 -35.37
C LYS A 202 -1.98 -1.64 -36.38
N LEU A 203 -1.82 -2.60 -37.28
CA LEU A 203 -0.85 -2.60 -38.39
C LEU A 203 -1.39 -1.98 -39.69
N GLY A 204 -2.66 -1.54 -39.72
CA GLY A 204 -3.32 -1.01 -40.92
C GLY A 204 -3.71 -2.07 -41.96
N ILE A 205 -3.77 -3.35 -41.57
CA ILE A 205 -4.12 -4.47 -42.45
C ILE A 205 -5.61 -4.80 -42.24
N SER A 206 -6.41 -4.67 -43.31
CA SER A 206 -7.87 -4.90 -43.28
C SER A 206 -8.31 -6.34 -43.63
N LYS A 207 -7.36 -7.19 -44.04
CA LYS A 207 -7.61 -8.59 -44.42
C LYS A 207 -7.98 -9.44 -43.22
N SER A 208 -8.96 -10.34 -43.40
CA SER A 208 -9.47 -11.23 -42.35
C SER A 208 -9.22 -12.72 -42.61
N ASP A 209 -8.82 -13.09 -43.83
CA ASP A 209 -8.33 -14.43 -44.16
C ASP A 209 -6.79 -14.49 -44.01
N PRO A 210 -6.23 -15.43 -43.23
CA PRO A 210 -4.78 -15.57 -43.11
C PRO A 210 -4.06 -15.98 -44.40
N ASP A 211 -4.72 -16.68 -45.33
CA ASP A 211 -4.10 -17.13 -46.58
C ASP A 211 -4.09 -16.03 -47.67
N GLU A 212 -4.75 -14.89 -47.43
CA GLU A 212 -4.70 -13.68 -48.29
C GLU A 212 -3.53 -12.71 -47.96
N LEU A 213 -2.78 -12.96 -46.88
CA LEU A 213 -1.67 -12.08 -46.50
C LEU A 213 -0.46 -12.21 -47.45
N THR A 214 0.10 -11.07 -47.86
CA THR A 214 1.37 -11.03 -48.60
C THR A 214 2.56 -11.40 -47.70
N PRO A 215 3.73 -11.80 -48.24
CA PRO A 215 4.92 -12.09 -47.44
C PRO A 215 5.33 -10.93 -46.50
N ASP A 216 5.16 -9.68 -46.91
CA ASP A 216 5.47 -8.50 -46.09
C ASP A 216 4.43 -8.26 -44.99
N GLU A 217 3.15 -8.50 -45.27
CA GLU A 217 2.09 -8.48 -44.25
C GLU A 217 2.28 -9.61 -43.23
N ILE A 218 2.63 -10.82 -43.69
CA ILE A 218 2.99 -11.96 -42.85
C ILE A 218 4.18 -11.59 -41.96
N LYS A 219 5.23 -10.96 -42.49
CA LYS A 219 6.39 -10.52 -41.70
C LYS A 219 5.99 -9.53 -40.60
N LYS A 220 5.27 -8.45 -40.94
CA LYS A 220 4.79 -7.43 -39.99
C LYS A 220 3.83 -8.00 -38.93
N PHE A 221 2.99 -8.96 -39.31
CA PHE A 221 2.07 -9.62 -38.40
C PHE A 221 2.81 -10.60 -37.48
N ALA A 222 3.66 -11.45 -38.05
CA ALA A 222 4.27 -12.59 -37.37
C ALA A 222 5.47 -12.22 -36.50
N ARG A 223 6.20 -11.13 -36.80
CA ARG A 223 7.20 -10.54 -35.91
C ARG A 223 6.57 -9.49 -35.01
N LEU A 224 6.99 -9.44 -33.75
CA LEU A 224 6.69 -8.36 -32.82
C LEU A 224 7.79 -7.29 -32.88
N ASP A 225 9.00 -7.65 -33.33
CA ASP A 225 10.17 -6.77 -33.41
C ASP A 225 10.40 -6.03 -32.07
N ILE A 226 10.42 -6.83 -30.99
CA ILE A 226 10.60 -6.36 -29.61
C ILE A 226 11.92 -5.61 -29.49
N ASP A 227 11.86 -4.30 -29.25
CA ASP A 227 12.99 -3.48 -28.84
C ASP A 227 13.22 -3.67 -27.32
N PRO A 228 14.31 -4.34 -26.90
CA PRO A 228 14.59 -4.61 -25.48
C PRO A 228 14.86 -3.35 -24.64
N ASP A 229 15.28 -2.24 -25.26
CA ASP A 229 15.53 -0.97 -24.57
C ASP A 229 14.23 -0.17 -24.36
N SER A 230 13.23 -0.37 -25.22
CA SER A 230 11.87 0.17 -25.02
C SER A 230 11.08 -0.53 -23.91
N ILE A 231 11.36 -1.83 -23.65
CA ILE A 231 10.65 -2.62 -22.65
C ILE A 231 11.32 -2.48 -21.28
N THR A 232 10.64 -1.81 -20.34
CA THR A 232 11.02 -1.79 -18.92
C THR A 232 10.67 -3.12 -18.20
N TRP A 233 11.32 -4.22 -18.57
CA TRP A 233 11.11 -5.54 -17.94
C TRP A 233 11.84 -5.74 -16.58
N ARG A 234 12.52 -4.70 -16.07
CA ARG A 234 13.25 -4.75 -14.79
C ARG A 234 12.31 -4.61 -13.58
N ARG A 235 11.58 -5.72 -13.32
CA ARG A 235 10.42 -5.93 -12.43
C ARG A 235 9.15 -5.17 -12.86
N VAL A 236 8.12 -5.89 -13.31
CA VAL A 236 6.69 -5.75 -12.96
C VAL A 236 5.84 -6.77 -13.74
N MET A 237 4.69 -7.13 -13.14
CA MET A 237 3.67 -8.11 -13.57
C MET A 237 2.78 -7.55 -14.72
N ASP A 238 1.99 -8.31 -15.48
CA ASP A 238 1.56 -9.72 -15.39
C ASP A 238 1.45 -10.30 -16.85
N VAL A 239 0.99 -11.51 -17.20
CA VAL A 239 -0.24 -12.21 -16.82
C VAL A 239 -0.08 -13.74 -16.91
N ASN A 240 -0.58 -14.49 -15.93
CA ASN A 240 -1.36 -15.71 -16.19
C ASN A 240 -2.58 -15.73 -15.25
N ASP A 241 -3.74 -15.33 -15.77
CA ASP A 241 -4.96 -15.08 -14.98
C ASP A 241 -5.38 -16.29 -14.14
N LEU A 242 -5.06 -17.51 -14.60
CA LEU A 242 -5.37 -18.74 -13.86
C LEU A 242 -4.60 -18.83 -12.53
N LEU A 243 -3.34 -18.37 -12.48
CA LEU A 243 -2.53 -18.34 -11.26
C LEU A 243 -2.98 -17.20 -10.32
N MET A 244 -3.44 -16.09 -10.89
CA MET A 244 -3.89 -14.92 -10.13
C MET A 244 -5.35 -15.00 -9.66
N LYS A 245 -6.14 -15.94 -10.23
CA LYS A 245 -7.57 -16.15 -9.94
C LYS A 245 -7.90 -16.27 -8.45
N ASP A 246 -7.10 -17.02 -7.69
CA ASP A 246 -7.33 -17.22 -6.26
C ASP A 246 -6.55 -16.17 -5.44
N ALA A 247 -5.40 -15.72 -5.95
CA ALA A 247 -4.56 -14.69 -5.34
C ALA A 247 -5.29 -13.34 -5.20
N ILE A 248 -6.12 -12.94 -6.18
CA ILE A 248 -6.87 -11.66 -6.20
C ILE A 248 -7.83 -11.46 -5.02
N ASN A 249 -8.22 -12.54 -4.34
CA ASN A 249 -9.11 -12.51 -3.19
C ASN A 249 -8.29 -12.17 -1.94
N PRO A 250 -8.69 -11.20 -1.09
CA PRO A 250 -7.92 -10.86 0.11
C PRO A 250 -8.00 -11.96 1.18
N THR A 251 -6.93 -12.09 1.98
CA THR A 251 -6.85 -13.07 3.05
C THR A 251 -7.38 -12.50 4.37
N LEU A 252 -8.46 -13.08 4.90
CA LEU A 252 -8.98 -12.78 6.23
C LEU A 252 -8.15 -13.47 7.32
N MET A 253 -7.79 -12.69 8.32
CA MET A 253 -7.09 -13.04 9.56
C MET A 253 -7.72 -12.24 10.72
N GLN A 254 -7.11 -12.28 11.91
CA GLN A 254 -7.57 -11.59 13.11
C GLN A 254 -6.44 -10.92 13.90
N THR A 255 -6.79 -9.93 14.71
CA THR A 255 -5.89 -9.40 15.74
C THR A 255 -5.89 -10.26 17.00
N LEU A 256 -4.98 -9.98 17.94
CA LEU A 256 -4.96 -10.60 19.28
C LEU A 256 -6.33 -10.50 20.02
N GLU A 257 -7.14 -9.47 19.77
CA GLU A 257 -8.47 -9.28 20.39
C GLU A 257 -9.63 -9.82 19.52
N GLY A 258 -9.33 -10.52 18.43
CA GLY A 258 -10.32 -11.08 17.52
C GLY A 258 -10.97 -10.06 16.57
N THR A 259 -10.38 -8.87 16.37
CA THR A 259 -10.90 -7.94 15.36
C THR A 259 -10.46 -8.36 13.94
N PRO A 260 -11.32 -8.21 12.91
CA PRO A 260 -11.02 -8.74 11.57
C PRO A 260 -9.94 -7.96 10.80
N VAL A 261 -9.07 -8.69 10.09
CA VAL A 261 -7.98 -8.13 9.27
C VAL A 261 -8.00 -8.75 7.87
N LEU A 262 -8.00 -7.93 6.82
CA LEU A 262 -7.72 -8.33 5.46
C LEU A 262 -6.24 -8.04 5.12
N VAL A 263 -5.50 -9.08 4.78
CA VAL A 263 -4.10 -9.03 4.35
C VAL A 263 -4.06 -9.29 2.86
N HIS A 264 -3.63 -8.32 2.04
CA HIS A 264 -3.60 -8.51 0.59
C HIS A 264 -2.68 -7.53 -0.15
N ALA A 265 -1.84 -8.10 -1.02
CA ALA A 265 -0.75 -7.46 -1.76
C ALA A 265 0.33 -6.81 -0.86
N GLY A 266 1.53 -6.60 -1.40
CA GLY A 266 2.68 -6.08 -0.64
C GLY A 266 3.67 -5.24 -1.47
N PRO A 267 3.24 -4.23 -2.23
CA PRO A 267 4.14 -3.44 -3.05
C PRO A 267 5.12 -2.61 -2.21
N PHE A 268 6.29 -2.35 -2.79
CA PHE A 268 7.24 -1.37 -2.26
C PHE A 268 6.63 0.04 -2.24
N ALA A 269 7.08 0.88 -1.31
CA ALA A 269 6.63 2.27 -1.18
C ALA A 269 7.55 3.30 -1.89
N ASN A 270 8.71 2.88 -2.42
CA ASN A 270 9.59 3.76 -3.21
C ASN A 270 9.28 3.65 -4.71
N ILE A 271 9.48 2.47 -5.32
CA ILE A 271 9.27 2.20 -6.74
C ILE A 271 7.81 1.87 -7.11
N ALA A 272 6.92 1.85 -6.11
CA ALA A 272 5.48 1.72 -6.26
C ALA A 272 4.78 2.47 -5.12
N HIS A 273 3.45 2.35 -5.04
CA HIS A 273 2.59 3.14 -4.15
C HIS A 273 2.56 2.70 -2.68
N GLY A 274 3.10 1.53 -2.33
CA GLY A 274 3.29 1.13 -0.93
C GLY A 274 2.02 0.85 -0.10
N ASN A 275 0.89 0.50 -0.71
CA ASN A 275 -0.39 0.26 -0.03
C ASN A 275 -0.87 -1.19 -0.21
N SER A 276 -1.78 -1.64 0.65
CA SER A 276 -2.61 -2.83 0.44
C SER A 276 -3.47 -2.71 -0.84
N SER A 277 -4.01 -3.81 -1.34
CA SER A 277 -4.85 -3.82 -2.56
C SER A 277 -6.11 -2.93 -2.43
N ILE A 278 -6.57 -2.37 -3.57
CA ILE A 278 -7.88 -1.69 -3.66
C ILE A 278 -9.04 -2.69 -3.44
N VAL A 279 -8.87 -3.96 -3.84
CA VAL A 279 -9.86 -5.02 -3.68
C VAL A 279 -10.21 -5.23 -2.20
N ALA A 280 -9.20 -5.29 -1.33
CA ALA A 280 -9.38 -5.43 0.10
C ALA A 280 -10.17 -4.27 0.71
N ASP A 281 -9.84 -3.02 0.37
CA ASP A 281 -10.58 -1.85 0.88
C ASP A 281 -12.03 -1.82 0.40
N LYS A 282 -12.27 -2.08 -0.90
CA LYS A 282 -13.63 -2.10 -1.46
C LYS A 282 -14.49 -3.19 -0.81
N ILE A 283 -13.92 -4.36 -0.52
CA ILE A 283 -14.60 -5.44 0.22
C ILE A 283 -14.82 -5.00 1.66
N ALA A 284 -13.79 -4.55 2.39
CA ALA A 284 -13.88 -4.09 3.77
C ALA A 284 -14.97 -3.02 3.96
N LEU A 285 -15.04 -2.03 3.06
CA LEU A 285 -16.01 -0.94 3.11
C LEU A 285 -17.46 -1.42 2.90
N LYS A 286 -17.67 -2.47 2.09
CA LYS A 286 -18.96 -3.16 1.94
C LYS A 286 -19.29 -4.07 3.14
N LEU A 287 -18.29 -4.61 3.83
CA LEU A 287 -18.49 -5.49 4.98
C LEU A 287 -18.84 -4.73 6.27
N VAL A 288 -18.16 -3.61 6.55
CA VAL A 288 -18.44 -2.81 7.76
C VAL A 288 -19.72 -2.00 7.65
N GLY A 289 -20.12 -1.59 6.44
CA GLY A 289 -21.36 -0.85 6.19
C GLY A 289 -21.41 0.57 6.79
N PRO A 290 -22.59 1.21 6.82
CA PRO A 290 -22.75 2.58 7.33
C PRO A 290 -22.35 2.69 8.80
N GLY A 291 -21.54 3.69 9.13
CA GLY A 291 -21.05 3.92 10.49
C GLY A 291 -19.93 2.97 10.95
N GLY A 292 -19.59 1.96 10.15
CA GLY A 292 -18.39 1.14 10.32
C GLY A 292 -17.13 1.82 9.78
N PHE A 293 -15.96 1.26 10.14
CA PHE A 293 -14.64 1.82 9.86
C PHE A 293 -13.73 0.83 9.13
N VAL A 294 -13.02 1.28 8.11
CA VAL A 294 -11.93 0.53 7.48
C VAL A 294 -10.63 1.25 7.74
N VAL A 295 -9.71 0.57 8.42
CA VAL A 295 -8.42 1.13 8.84
C VAL A 295 -7.33 0.56 7.93
N THR A 296 -6.72 1.38 7.08
CA THR A 296 -5.64 0.95 6.17
C THR A 296 -4.38 1.77 6.38
N GLU A 297 -3.22 1.18 6.10
CA GLU A 297 -1.92 1.85 6.16
C GLU A 297 -1.27 2.09 4.79
N ALA A 298 -0.27 2.99 4.77
CA ALA A 298 0.65 3.23 3.68
C ALA A 298 2.10 3.05 4.15
N GLY A 299 3.00 2.66 3.24
CA GLY A 299 4.42 2.47 3.54
C GLY A 299 5.22 3.78 3.64
N PHE A 300 6.27 3.78 4.46
CA PHE A 300 7.14 4.95 4.75
C PHE A 300 6.43 6.11 5.46
N GLY A 301 6.79 7.37 5.14
CA GLY A 301 6.26 8.59 5.74
C GLY A 301 5.09 9.20 4.97
N ALA A 302 4.44 10.24 5.50
CA ALA A 302 3.32 10.87 4.78
C ALA A 302 3.76 11.54 3.45
N ASP A 303 5.04 11.91 3.36
CA ASP A 303 5.72 12.41 2.17
C ASP A 303 5.77 11.42 0.99
N ILE A 304 5.69 10.12 1.26
CA ILE A 304 5.75 9.07 0.23
C ILE A 304 4.50 8.19 0.25
N GLY A 305 4.15 7.63 1.41
CA GLY A 305 3.03 6.71 1.56
C GLY A 305 1.70 7.41 1.38
N ALA A 306 1.46 8.49 2.13
CA ALA A 306 0.21 9.23 2.05
C ALA A 306 0.07 9.98 0.72
N GLU A 307 1.15 10.59 0.22
CA GLU A 307 1.20 11.20 -1.11
C GLU A 307 0.71 10.22 -2.20
N LYS A 308 1.28 9.01 -2.25
CA LYS A 308 0.88 7.99 -3.22
C LYS A 308 -0.48 7.36 -2.92
N PHE A 309 -0.86 7.26 -1.66
CA PHE A 309 -2.23 6.85 -1.31
C PHE A 309 -3.24 7.82 -1.91
N MET A 310 -3.05 9.14 -1.73
CA MET A 310 -3.94 10.15 -2.26
C MET A 310 -3.85 10.30 -3.79
N ASN A 311 -2.67 10.60 -4.34
CA ASN A 311 -2.51 10.90 -5.77
C ASN A 311 -2.57 9.68 -6.69
N ILE A 312 -2.48 8.45 -6.16
CA ILE A 312 -2.56 7.21 -6.94
C ILE A 312 -3.75 6.37 -6.48
N LYS A 313 -3.74 5.84 -5.24
CA LYS A 313 -4.74 4.84 -4.80
C LYS A 313 -6.16 5.43 -4.75
N CYS A 314 -6.36 6.65 -4.23
CA CYS A 314 -7.69 7.29 -4.20
C CYS A 314 -8.21 7.59 -5.62
N ARG A 315 -7.34 7.94 -6.58
CA ARG A 315 -7.76 8.15 -7.99
C ARG A 315 -8.29 6.86 -8.63
N TYR A 316 -7.50 5.79 -8.64
CA TYR A 316 -7.88 4.53 -9.27
C TYR A 316 -9.02 3.80 -8.55
N SER A 317 -9.14 3.98 -7.23
CA SER A 317 -10.24 3.37 -6.46
C SER A 317 -11.54 4.17 -6.46
N ALA A 318 -11.47 5.47 -6.77
CA ALA A 318 -12.49 6.50 -6.51
C ALA A 318 -12.92 6.61 -5.02
N LEU A 319 -12.12 6.09 -4.09
CA LEU A 319 -12.39 6.16 -2.66
C LEU A 319 -11.82 7.44 -2.05
N VAL A 320 -12.55 8.00 -1.08
CA VAL A 320 -12.17 9.22 -0.35
C VAL A 320 -11.99 8.88 1.14
N PRO A 321 -10.80 9.06 1.73
CA PRO A 321 -10.59 8.86 3.15
C PRO A 321 -11.16 10.04 3.97
N GLN A 322 -11.86 9.75 5.07
CA GLN A 322 -12.45 10.78 5.94
C GLN A 322 -11.47 11.30 7.00
N CYS A 323 -10.47 10.50 7.37
CA CYS A 323 -9.45 10.87 8.35
C CYS A 323 -8.11 10.21 8.00
N ALA A 324 -7.02 10.91 8.25
CA ALA A 324 -5.67 10.39 8.26
C ALA A 324 -5.12 10.37 9.69
N VAL A 325 -4.48 9.27 10.10
CA VAL A 325 -3.73 9.21 11.36
C VAL A 325 -2.24 9.30 11.06
N ILE A 326 -1.59 10.26 11.70
CA ILE A 326 -0.15 10.50 11.63
C ILE A 326 0.52 9.94 12.89
N VAL A 327 1.36 8.93 12.73
CA VAL A 327 2.05 8.27 13.86
C VAL A 327 3.43 8.89 14.09
N ALA A 328 3.75 9.24 15.34
CA ALA A 328 5.04 9.80 15.76
C ALA A 328 5.52 9.21 17.10
N THR A 329 6.83 9.32 17.38
CA THR A 329 7.43 8.95 18.68
C THR A 329 8.41 9.99 19.18
N ILE A 330 8.58 10.09 20.50
CA ILE A 330 9.53 10.99 21.14
C ILE A 330 10.95 10.73 20.62
N ARG A 331 11.36 9.46 20.57
CA ARG A 331 12.70 9.05 20.11
C ARG A 331 12.97 9.42 18.64
N ALA A 332 12.01 9.23 17.75
CA ALA A 332 12.17 9.61 16.35
C ALA A 332 12.19 11.14 16.17
N LEU A 333 11.40 11.89 16.95
CA LEU A 333 11.44 13.35 16.94
C LEU A 333 12.79 13.88 17.47
N LYS A 334 13.36 13.30 18.55
CA LYS A 334 14.73 13.61 18.99
C LYS A 334 15.76 13.42 17.87
N MET A 335 15.65 12.34 17.08
CA MET A 335 16.52 12.11 15.92
C MET A 335 16.30 13.19 14.83
N HIS A 336 15.06 13.64 14.64
CA HIS A 336 14.75 14.73 13.73
C HIS A 336 15.24 16.11 14.21
N GLY A 337 15.36 16.32 15.52
CA GLY A 337 15.89 17.53 16.14
C GLY A 337 17.42 17.59 16.26
N GLY A 338 18.15 16.60 15.72
CA GLY A 338 19.62 16.57 15.74
C GLY A 338 20.25 15.60 16.73
N GLY A 339 19.49 14.63 17.26
CA GLY A 339 20.03 13.57 18.10
C GLY A 339 21.10 12.69 17.40
N PRO A 340 21.96 11.99 18.16
CA PRO A 340 23.08 11.20 17.63
C PRO A 340 22.66 10.12 16.62
N GLU A 341 23.55 9.73 15.70
CA GLU A 341 23.23 8.72 14.69
C GLU A 341 22.96 7.34 15.32
N VAL A 342 21.81 6.75 14.99
CA VAL A 342 21.41 5.43 15.47
C VAL A 342 21.85 4.37 14.47
N VAL A 343 22.66 3.41 14.94
CA VAL A 343 23.11 2.26 14.14
C VAL A 343 22.45 1.00 14.67
N ALA A 344 21.80 0.23 13.79
CA ALA A 344 21.15 -1.03 14.16
C ALA A 344 22.14 -2.00 14.83
N GLY A 345 21.74 -2.60 15.95
CA GLY A 345 22.58 -3.52 16.73
C GLY A 345 23.54 -2.84 17.72
N ARG A 346 23.63 -1.50 17.75
CA ARG A 346 24.31 -0.77 18.84
C ARG A 346 23.32 -0.32 19.92
N PRO A 347 23.73 -0.21 21.19
CA PRO A 347 22.94 0.46 22.22
C PRO A 347 22.55 1.88 21.79
N LEU A 348 21.37 2.33 22.23
CA LEU A 348 20.93 3.70 21.97
C LEU A 348 21.72 4.69 22.82
N ASP A 349 22.01 5.85 22.24
CA ASP A 349 22.62 6.96 22.96
C ASP A 349 21.70 7.43 24.11
N HIS A 350 22.29 7.86 25.22
CA HIS A 350 21.56 8.37 26.39
C HIS A 350 20.58 9.50 26.04
N ALA A 351 20.89 10.33 25.03
CA ALA A 351 20.01 11.38 24.53
C ALA A 351 18.62 10.87 24.10
N TYR A 352 18.49 9.59 23.72
CA TYR A 352 17.21 8.95 23.37
C TYR A 352 16.48 8.31 24.54
N LEU A 353 17.17 8.13 25.68
CA LEU A 353 16.65 7.43 26.87
C LEU A 353 16.35 8.38 28.03
N SER A 354 17.00 9.54 28.10
CA SER A 354 16.67 10.62 29.04
C SER A 354 15.75 11.67 28.42
N GLU A 355 15.06 12.41 29.29
CA GLU A 355 14.31 13.60 28.91
C GLU A 355 15.22 14.63 28.20
N ASN A 356 14.77 15.13 27.06
CA ASN A 356 15.36 16.23 26.32
C ASN A 356 14.28 16.90 25.44
N VAL A 357 13.50 17.77 26.08
CA VAL A 357 12.41 18.54 25.44
C VAL A 357 12.90 19.36 24.25
N ALA A 358 14.08 19.97 24.34
CA ALA A 358 14.62 20.82 23.28
C ALA A 358 14.88 20.05 21.97
N LEU A 359 15.38 18.81 22.04
CA LEU A 359 15.52 17.94 20.86
C LEU A 359 14.16 17.52 20.29
N VAL A 360 13.16 17.27 21.14
CA VAL A 360 11.80 16.93 20.70
C VAL A 360 11.16 18.10 19.97
N GLU A 361 11.25 19.31 20.53
CA GLU A 361 10.73 20.55 19.96
C GLU A 361 11.40 20.89 18.62
N ALA A 362 12.73 20.81 18.55
CA ALA A 362 13.48 20.95 17.30
C ALA A 362 13.08 19.91 16.24
N GLY A 363 12.70 18.69 16.66
CA GLY A 363 12.19 17.65 15.78
C GLY A 363 10.77 17.86 15.27
N CYS A 364 9.92 18.56 16.03
CA CYS A 364 8.50 18.75 15.73
C CYS A 364 8.25 19.48 14.39
N VAL A 365 9.24 20.19 13.84
CA VAL A 365 9.17 20.78 12.49
C VAL A 365 8.93 19.74 11.40
N ASN A 366 9.41 18.50 11.57
CA ASN A 366 9.18 17.40 10.63
C ASN A 366 7.70 16.96 10.67
N LEU A 367 7.19 16.72 11.87
CA LEU A 367 5.79 16.38 12.13
C LEU A 367 4.83 17.46 11.63
N ALA A 368 5.13 18.74 11.89
CA ALA A 368 4.34 19.87 11.41
C ALA A 368 4.21 19.89 9.88
N ARG A 369 5.28 19.57 9.14
CA ARG A 369 5.21 19.45 7.67
C ARG A 369 4.37 18.26 7.23
N HIS A 370 4.49 17.10 7.87
CA HIS A 370 3.64 15.95 7.54
C HIS A 370 2.15 16.23 7.80
N ILE A 371 1.81 16.94 8.89
CA ILE A 371 0.45 17.40 9.18
C ILE A 371 -0.04 18.36 8.08
N SER A 372 0.72 19.42 7.78
CA SER A 372 0.37 20.42 6.77
C SER A 372 0.16 19.79 5.38
N ASN A 373 1.11 18.95 4.93
CA ASN A 373 1.03 18.25 3.66
C ASN A 373 -0.19 17.31 3.56
N THR A 374 -0.56 16.66 4.67
CA THR A 374 -1.73 15.76 4.69
C THR A 374 -3.03 16.57 4.68
N ARG A 375 -3.10 17.68 5.42
CA ARG A 375 -4.25 18.61 5.41
C ARG A 375 -4.48 19.27 4.05
N ALA A 376 -3.43 19.48 3.25
CA ALA A 376 -3.55 20.06 1.90
C ALA A 376 -4.47 19.26 0.97
N TYR A 377 -4.69 17.96 1.24
CA TYR A 377 -5.65 17.11 0.52
C TYR A 377 -7.12 17.32 0.94
N GLY A 378 -7.39 18.13 1.97
CA GLY A 378 -8.75 18.37 2.50
C GLY A 378 -9.21 17.40 3.60
N VAL A 379 -8.33 16.52 4.08
CA VAL A 379 -8.64 15.49 5.08
C VAL A 379 -8.28 15.92 6.51
N ASN A 380 -9.10 15.50 7.47
CA ASN A 380 -8.80 15.70 8.89
C ASN A 380 -7.62 14.82 9.32
N VAL A 381 -6.73 15.38 10.15
CA VAL A 381 -5.50 14.74 10.60
C VAL A 381 -5.53 14.57 12.11
N VAL A 382 -5.42 13.33 12.60
CA VAL A 382 -5.24 13.03 14.03
C VAL A 382 -3.81 12.52 14.23
N VAL A 383 -3.09 13.03 15.24
CA VAL A 383 -1.75 12.54 15.57
C VAL A 383 -1.84 11.47 16.66
N ALA A 384 -1.18 10.33 16.43
CA ALA A 384 -0.98 9.28 17.41
C ALA A 384 0.47 9.30 17.90
N VAL A 385 0.68 9.65 19.17
CA VAL A 385 2.01 9.67 19.80
C VAL A 385 2.22 8.36 20.53
N ASN A 386 3.00 7.45 19.95
CA ASN A 386 3.27 6.13 20.55
C ASN A 386 4.29 6.28 21.68
N MET A 387 3.85 5.98 22.90
CA MET A 387 4.63 6.15 24.12
C MET A 387 5.55 4.96 24.39
N PHE A 388 6.82 5.23 24.68
CA PHE A 388 7.77 4.28 25.26
C PHE A 388 7.96 4.52 26.76
N ALA A 389 8.45 3.51 27.48
CA ALA A 389 8.71 3.59 28.92
C ALA A 389 9.79 4.61 29.34
N SER A 390 10.56 5.16 28.39
CA SER A 390 11.54 6.23 28.62
C SER A 390 10.98 7.64 28.43
N ASP A 391 9.77 7.76 27.88
CA ASP A 391 9.24 9.04 27.40
C ASP A 391 8.58 9.78 28.56
N SER A 392 8.93 11.05 28.78
CA SER A 392 8.37 11.83 29.89
C SER A 392 7.08 12.57 29.50
N GLU A 393 6.29 12.96 30.50
CA GLU A 393 5.07 13.74 30.26
C GLU A 393 5.36 15.12 29.62
N SER A 394 6.51 15.73 29.93
CA SER A 394 6.88 17.03 29.36
C SER A 394 7.10 16.92 27.84
N GLU A 395 7.81 15.88 27.39
CA GLU A 395 8.07 15.59 25.99
C GLU A 395 6.78 15.26 25.23
N LEU A 396 5.91 14.42 25.81
CA LEU A 396 4.62 14.05 25.23
C LEU A 396 3.71 15.28 25.06
N ASN A 397 3.70 16.19 26.04
CA ASN A 397 2.90 17.42 25.99
C ASN A 397 3.42 18.43 24.95
N VAL A 398 4.74 18.49 24.71
CA VAL A 398 5.34 19.31 23.65
C VAL A 398 4.91 18.82 22.27
N VAL A 399 4.96 17.50 22.01
CA VAL A 399 4.49 16.93 20.74
C VAL A 399 3.00 17.16 20.51
N ARG A 400 2.17 17.00 21.54
CA ARG A 400 0.73 17.31 21.47
C ARG A 400 0.50 18.77 21.10
N SER A 401 1.18 19.70 21.78
CA SER A 401 1.04 21.14 21.56
C SER A 401 1.49 21.54 20.15
N ALA A 402 2.65 21.06 19.70
CA ALA A 402 3.16 21.31 18.35
C ALA A 402 2.26 20.71 17.25
N SER A 403 1.65 19.55 17.50
CA SER A 403 0.70 18.91 16.56
C SER A 403 -0.55 19.76 16.36
N LEU A 404 -1.14 20.26 17.45
CA LEU A 404 -2.31 21.13 17.40
C LEU A 404 -1.96 22.50 16.78
N ALA A 405 -0.76 23.05 17.05
CA ALA A 405 -0.29 24.28 16.42
C ALA A 405 -0.06 24.14 14.90
N ALA A 406 0.34 22.96 14.42
CA ALA A 406 0.34 22.64 12.98
C ALA A 406 -1.07 22.41 12.39
N GLY A 407 -2.10 22.45 13.24
CA GLY A 407 -3.50 22.32 12.88
C GLY A 407 -3.98 20.88 12.70
N ALA A 408 -3.37 19.91 13.38
CA ALA A 408 -4.02 18.62 13.58
C ALA A 408 -5.37 18.80 14.29
N PHE A 409 -6.35 17.95 13.96
CA PHE A 409 -7.67 17.92 14.57
C PHE A 409 -7.60 17.49 16.05
N ASP A 410 -6.72 16.53 16.36
CA ASP A 410 -6.44 16.07 17.73
C ASP A 410 -5.04 15.42 17.78
N ALA A 411 -4.46 15.27 18.97
CA ALA A 411 -3.17 14.65 19.22
C ALA A 411 -3.19 13.79 20.51
N VAL A 412 -3.18 12.48 20.33
CA VAL A 412 -3.49 11.47 21.36
C VAL A 412 -2.26 10.63 21.70
N ILE A 413 -1.96 10.53 23.00
CA ILE A 413 -0.91 9.65 23.54
C ILE A 413 -1.43 8.22 23.53
N CYS A 414 -0.62 7.30 23.01
CA CYS A 414 -1.03 5.95 22.67
C CYS A 414 -0.13 4.92 23.37
N THR A 415 -0.75 3.98 24.09
CA THR A 415 -0.07 2.92 24.87
C THR A 415 -0.46 1.50 24.43
N HIS A 416 -1.08 1.35 23.26
CA HIS A 416 -1.63 0.09 22.75
C HIS A 416 -0.59 -1.02 22.56
N HIS A 417 0.69 -0.69 22.35
CA HIS A 417 1.78 -1.67 22.43
C HIS A 417 1.79 -2.42 23.76
N ALA A 418 1.59 -1.73 24.89
CA ALA A 418 1.57 -2.34 26.23
C ALA A 418 0.17 -2.78 26.68
N HIS A 419 -0.90 -2.19 26.13
CA HIS A 419 -2.26 -2.33 26.66
C HIS A 419 -3.31 -2.84 25.64
N GLY A 420 -2.93 -3.24 24.44
CA GLY A 420 -3.84 -3.67 23.39
C GLY A 420 -4.80 -2.55 22.97
N GLY A 421 -6.02 -2.90 22.56
CA GLY A 421 -7.04 -1.92 22.16
C GLY A 421 -7.35 -0.89 23.24
N LYS A 422 -7.22 -1.25 24.53
CA LYS A 422 -7.42 -0.34 25.67
C LYS A 422 -6.50 0.87 25.60
N GLY A 423 -5.26 0.68 25.12
CA GLY A 423 -4.25 1.74 24.98
C GLY A 423 -4.42 2.66 23.77
N ALA A 424 -5.50 2.49 22.99
CA ALA A 424 -5.84 3.32 21.83
C ALA A 424 -7.31 3.80 21.83
N VAL A 425 -8.06 3.63 22.92
CA VAL A 425 -9.48 4.03 23.01
C VAL A 425 -9.67 5.52 22.70
N ASP A 426 -8.84 6.39 23.28
CA ASP A 426 -8.90 7.83 23.03
C ASP A 426 -8.59 8.18 21.57
N LEU A 427 -7.70 7.42 20.91
CA LEU A 427 -7.41 7.58 19.49
C LEU A 427 -8.62 7.15 18.65
N GLY A 428 -9.30 6.06 19.02
CA GLY A 428 -10.56 5.65 18.39
C GLY A 428 -11.65 6.70 18.50
N ILE A 429 -11.78 7.36 19.67
CA ILE A 429 -12.72 8.46 19.91
C ILE A 429 -12.34 9.69 19.06
N ALA A 430 -11.06 10.07 19.02
CA ALA A 430 -10.58 11.19 18.21
C ALA A 430 -10.81 10.94 16.70
N VAL A 431 -10.51 9.74 16.21
CA VAL A 431 -10.74 9.34 14.82
C VAL A 431 -12.24 9.30 14.49
N GLN A 432 -13.10 8.82 15.39
CA GLN A 432 -14.56 8.88 15.20
C GLN A 432 -15.02 10.33 15.02
N LYS A 433 -14.64 11.23 15.94
CA LYS A 433 -14.97 12.67 15.86
C LYS A 433 -14.43 13.32 14.58
N ALA A 434 -13.19 13.02 14.20
CA ALA A 434 -12.56 13.55 12.98
C ALA A 434 -13.28 13.08 11.70
N CYS A 435 -13.84 11.87 11.68
CA CYS A 435 -14.65 11.38 10.56
C CYS A 435 -16.09 11.92 10.57
N GLU A 436 -16.64 12.28 11.74
CA GLU A 436 -17.97 12.87 11.89
C GLU A 436 -17.98 14.39 11.60
N SER A 437 -16.84 15.05 11.77
CA SER A 437 -16.62 16.44 11.38
C SER A 437 -16.69 16.66 9.86
N GLN A 438 -17.02 17.88 9.45
CA GLN A 438 -17.03 18.28 8.05
C GLN A 438 -15.60 18.29 7.48
N THR A 439 -15.36 17.53 6.41
CA THR A 439 -14.12 17.54 5.63
C THR A 439 -14.28 18.40 4.38
N GLU A 440 -13.17 18.93 3.87
CA GLU A 440 -13.18 19.53 2.53
C GLU A 440 -13.23 18.44 1.45
N PRO A 441 -13.66 18.75 0.21
CA PRO A 441 -13.54 17.81 -0.91
C PRO A 441 -12.08 17.41 -1.14
N LEU A 442 -11.82 16.13 -1.45
CA LEU A 442 -10.48 15.62 -1.70
C LEU A 442 -9.78 16.40 -2.84
N ARG A 443 -8.70 17.11 -2.52
CA ARG A 443 -7.86 17.83 -3.50
C ARG A 443 -6.57 17.05 -3.76
N PHE A 444 -6.28 16.76 -5.02
CA PHE A 444 -4.99 16.18 -5.42
C PHE A 444 -3.93 17.28 -5.60
N LEU A 445 -2.64 16.94 -5.47
CA LEU A 445 -1.55 17.92 -5.63
C LEU A 445 -1.40 18.47 -7.05
N TYR A 446 -1.88 17.71 -8.05
CA TYR A 446 -1.78 18.02 -9.47
C TYR A 446 -2.97 17.43 -10.25
N PRO A 447 -3.39 18.02 -11.38
CA PRO A 447 -4.30 17.37 -12.32
C PRO A 447 -3.55 16.37 -13.22
N LEU A 448 -4.26 15.51 -13.97
CA LEU A 448 -3.63 14.42 -14.74
C LEU A 448 -3.23 14.80 -16.17
N ASP A 449 -3.69 15.94 -16.67
CA ASP A 449 -3.52 16.44 -18.04
C ASP A 449 -2.26 17.30 -18.26
N ILE A 450 -1.69 17.88 -17.20
CA ILE A 450 -0.41 18.60 -17.23
C ILE A 450 0.80 17.69 -17.53
N CYS A 451 1.94 18.27 -17.86
CA CYS A 451 3.12 17.50 -18.25
C CYS A 451 3.77 16.76 -17.07
N ILE A 452 4.56 15.73 -17.39
CA ILE A 452 5.24 14.88 -16.39
C ILE A 452 6.12 15.72 -15.45
N LYS A 453 6.80 16.76 -15.94
CA LYS A 453 7.67 17.62 -15.12
C LYS A 453 6.90 18.45 -14.10
N GLU A 454 5.81 19.10 -14.53
CA GLU A 454 4.95 19.90 -13.64
C GLU A 454 4.33 19.04 -12.51
N LYS A 455 3.99 17.77 -12.80
CA LYS A 455 3.56 16.80 -11.76
C LYS A 455 4.66 16.49 -10.75
N ILE A 456 5.90 16.28 -11.23
CA ILE A 456 7.06 16.03 -10.36
C ILE A 456 7.37 17.25 -9.50
N GLU A 457 7.30 18.46 -10.07
CA GLU A 457 7.49 19.73 -9.38
C GLU A 457 6.42 19.98 -8.31
N ALA A 458 5.15 19.69 -8.60
CA ALA A 458 4.06 19.77 -7.63
C ALA A 458 4.31 18.86 -6.41
N ILE A 459 4.79 17.63 -6.63
CA ILE A 459 5.17 16.72 -5.54
C ILE A 459 6.43 17.24 -4.82
N ALA A 460 7.47 17.66 -5.53
CA ALA A 460 8.72 18.15 -4.95
C ALA A 460 8.52 19.41 -4.09
N LYS A 461 7.58 20.30 -4.47
CA LYS A 461 7.16 21.45 -3.67
C LYS A 461 6.59 21.04 -2.31
N SER A 462 5.83 19.93 -2.24
CA SER A 462 5.35 19.39 -0.96
C SER A 462 6.51 18.91 -0.05
N TYR A 463 7.66 18.58 -0.62
CA TYR A 463 8.86 18.24 0.15
C TYR A 463 9.61 19.46 0.68
N GLY A 464 9.28 20.67 0.22
CA GLY A 464 10.05 21.89 0.50
C GLY A 464 11.19 22.16 -0.49
N ALA A 465 11.18 21.51 -1.66
CA ALA A 465 12.15 21.78 -2.73
C ALA A 465 11.86 23.12 -3.43
N SER A 466 12.92 23.81 -3.87
CA SER A 466 12.82 25.01 -4.72
C SER A 466 12.53 24.67 -6.19
N GLY A 467 12.92 23.48 -6.64
CA GLY A 467 12.84 23.04 -8.03
C GLY A 467 13.32 21.62 -8.21
N VAL A 468 13.36 21.16 -9.47
CA VAL A 468 13.74 19.79 -9.85
C VAL A 468 14.76 19.84 -10.98
N GLU A 469 15.82 19.04 -10.87
CA GLU A 469 16.90 18.97 -11.87
C GLU A 469 16.88 17.64 -12.61
N TYR A 470 16.72 17.69 -13.93
CA TYR A 470 16.62 16.49 -14.78
C TYR A 470 17.95 16.20 -15.48
N SER A 471 18.38 14.93 -15.45
CA SER A 471 19.51 14.49 -16.27
C SER A 471 19.09 14.24 -17.71
N GLU A 472 20.04 14.27 -18.66
CA GLU A 472 19.78 13.98 -20.08
C GLU A 472 19.08 12.61 -20.29
N GLN A 473 19.39 11.62 -19.44
CA GLN A 473 18.72 10.32 -19.47
C GLN A 473 17.28 10.39 -18.95
N ALA A 474 16.99 11.24 -17.95
CA ALA A 474 15.63 11.47 -17.47
C ALA A 474 14.79 12.19 -18.54
N GLU A 475 15.35 13.21 -19.19
CA GLU A 475 14.72 13.93 -20.31
C GLU A 475 14.29 12.99 -21.44
N LYS A 476 15.22 12.18 -21.96
CA LYS A 476 14.94 11.17 -23.01
C LYS A 476 13.84 10.18 -22.61
N LYS A 477 13.77 9.79 -21.34
CA LYS A 477 12.71 8.90 -20.82
C LYS A 477 11.37 9.60 -20.68
N ILE A 478 11.34 10.84 -20.19
CA ILE A 478 10.11 11.65 -20.11
C ILE A 478 9.52 11.85 -21.51
N GLU A 479 10.36 12.15 -22.50
CA GLU A 479 9.94 12.26 -23.89
C GLU A 479 9.38 10.92 -24.42
N MET A 480 10.08 9.81 -24.21
CA MET A 480 9.63 8.46 -24.60
C MET A 480 8.25 8.13 -23.99
N TYR A 481 8.06 8.33 -22.68
CA TYR A 481 6.78 8.06 -22.02
C TYR A 481 5.65 8.97 -22.54
N THR A 482 5.97 10.22 -22.89
CA THR A 482 5.01 11.15 -23.50
C THR A 482 4.58 10.66 -24.88
N ARG A 483 5.54 10.24 -25.74
CA ARG A 483 5.25 9.64 -27.07
C ARG A 483 4.46 8.33 -26.98
N GLN A 484 4.67 7.54 -25.92
CA GLN A 484 3.94 6.30 -25.64
C GLN A 484 2.52 6.54 -25.05
N GLY A 485 2.11 7.78 -24.80
CA GLY A 485 0.77 8.11 -24.30
C GLY A 485 0.62 8.11 -22.78
N PHE A 486 1.68 7.82 -22.01
CA PHE A 486 1.65 7.76 -20.54
C PHE A 486 1.57 9.13 -19.85
N LEU A 487 1.40 10.21 -20.62
CA LEU A 487 1.24 11.58 -20.12
C LEU A 487 0.17 11.67 -19.01
N ARG A 488 -0.94 10.94 -19.14
CA ARG A 488 -2.08 10.98 -18.19
C ARG A 488 -1.87 10.17 -16.90
N SER A 489 -0.80 9.40 -16.79
CA SER A 489 -0.52 8.60 -15.59
C SER A 489 -0.20 9.48 -14.37
N PRO A 490 -0.50 9.01 -13.13
CA PRO A 490 0.07 9.57 -11.91
C PRO A 490 1.58 9.33 -11.80
N ILE A 491 2.25 10.17 -11.02
CA ILE A 491 3.70 10.06 -10.75
C ILE A 491 3.93 9.32 -9.43
N CYS A 492 4.92 8.43 -9.41
CA CYS A 492 5.41 7.76 -8.21
C CYS A 492 6.87 8.16 -7.95
N MET A 493 7.08 9.08 -6.99
CA MET A 493 8.41 9.53 -6.61
C MET A 493 9.21 8.44 -5.88
N ALA A 494 10.33 8.02 -6.47
CA ALA A 494 11.26 7.07 -5.88
C ALA A 494 12.45 7.81 -5.27
N LYS A 495 12.31 8.25 -4.01
CA LYS A 495 13.36 8.91 -3.23
C LYS A 495 13.69 8.14 -1.95
N THR A 496 14.69 8.62 -1.20
CA THR A 496 14.95 8.13 0.16
C THR A 496 13.75 8.36 1.07
N GLN A 497 13.42 7.36 1.88
CA GLN A 497 12.45 7.47 2.95
C GLN A 497 12.99 8.15 4.22
N TYR A 498 14.25 8.61 4.22
CA TYR A 498 14.94 9.10 5.42
C TYR A 498 15.00 10.62 5.57
N SER A 499 14.56 11.36 4.57
CA SER A 499 14.46 12.83 4.53
C SER A 499 13.37 13.25 3.54
N PHE A 500 12.83 14.46 3.70
CA PHE A 500 12.02 15.10 2.66
C PHE A 500 12.83 15.33 1.38
N SER A 501 14.13 15.62 1.51
CA SER A 501 15.03 15.75 0.36
C SER A 501 15.46 14.40 -0.21
N HIS A 502 16.32 14.43 -1.23
CA HIS A 502 16.94 13.22 -1.76
C HIS A 502 18.15 12.75 -0.93
N VAL A 503 18.57 13.50 0.10
CA VAL A 503 19.77 13.25 0.92
C VAL A 503 19.38 12.63 2.28
N PRO A 504 19.70 11.36 2.57
CA PRO A 504 19.23 10.65 3.77
C PRO A 504 19.59 11.28 5.12
N SER A 505 20.70 12.02 5.19
CA SER A 505 21.22 12.64 6.42
C SER A 505 20.53 13.95 6.79
N GLN A 506 19.81 14.60 5.87
CA GLN A 506 19.12 15.87 6.15
C GLN A 506 17.85 15.61 6.97
N LYS A 507 17.96 15.75 8.30
CA LYS A 507 16.85 15.57 9.25
C LYS A 507 16.01 16.86 9.42
N GLY A 508 15.09 16.87 10.38
CA GLY A 508 14.10 17.94 10.51
C GLY A 508 13.25 18.12 9.25
N ALA A 509 13.01 19.36 8.85
CA ALA A 509 12.20 19.71 7.69
C ALA A 509 13.01 20.58 6.71
N PRO A 510 13.96 20.01 5.95
CA PRO A 510 14.86 20.77 5.08
C PRO A 510 14.07 21.52 4.00
N SER A 511 14.50 22.73 3.65
CA SER A 511 13.83 23.58 2.65
C SER A 511 14.85 24.18 1.70
N GLY A 512 14.40 24.65 0.53
CA GLY A 512 15.25 25.42 -0.39
C GLY A 512 16.17 24.57 -1.28
N PHE A 513 16.13 23.25 -1.15
CA PHE A 513 16.96 22.32 -1.92
C PHE A 513 16.41 22.08 -3.32
N HIS A 514 17.28 21.72 -4.26
CA HIS A 514 16.87 21.19 -5.56
C HIS A 514 16.68 19.68 -5.46
N HIS A 515 15.58 19.15 -5.98
CA HIS A 515 15.33 17.71 -5.99
C HIS A 515 15.96 17.09 -7.24
N ALA A 516 16.71 16.00 -7.10
CA ALA A 516 17.14 15.22 -8.25
C ALA A 516 15.90 14.64 -8.94
N GLY A 517 15.65 15.08 -10.18
CA GLY A 517 14.66 14.53 -11.12
C GLY A 517 15.10 13.15 -11.60
N LEU A 518 15.19 12.21 -10.67
CA LEU A 518 15.41 10.80 -10.96
C LEU A 518 14.30 10.32 -11.90
N PRO A 519 14.61 9.43 -12.87
CA PRO A 519 13.62 8.96 -13.83
C PRO A 519 12.47 8.26 -13.11
N THR A 520 11.36 8.97 -12.96
CA THR A 520 10.14 8.45 -12.37
C THR A 520 9.68 7.28 -13.22
N ARG A 521 9.45 6.13 -12.59
CA ARG A 521 8.78 5.02 -13.27
C ARG A 521 7.30 5.41 -13.37
N PRO A 522 6.68 5.39 -14.57
CA PRO A 522 5.22 5.40 -14.66
C PRO A 522 4.68 4.25 -13.81
N CYS A 523 3.75 4.55 -12.90
CA CYS A 523 3.04 3.50 -12.18
C CYS A 523 1.85 3.05 -13.00
N PHE A 524 2.04 1.93 -13.72
CA PHE A 524 0.99 1.27 -14.46
C PHE A 524 -0.03 0.63 -13.51
N PHE A 525 -1.31 0.89 -13.76
CA PHE A 525 -2.44 0.14 -13.20
C PHE A 525 -3.49 0.01 -14.30
N ASP A 526 -3.29 -0.95 -15.22
CA ASP A 526 -4.28 -1.30 -16.24
C ASP A 526 -4.80 -2.72 -15.99
N ILE A 527 -5.38 -2.91 -14.81
CA ILE A 527 -6.34 -3.99 -14.54
C ILE A 527 -7.58 -3.34 -13.94
N ASP A 528 -8.30 -2.59 -14.76
CA ASP A 528 -9.68 -2.23 -14.43
C ASP A 528 -10.51 -3.51 -14.39
N ILE A 529 -11.02 -3.84 -13.20
CA ILE A 529 -12.01 -4.91 -13.01
C ILE A 529 -13.34 -4.24 -12.68
N ASP A 530 -14.35 -4.47 -13.51
CA ASP A 530 -15.72 -4.16 -13.16
C ASP A 530 -16.18 -5.12 -12.06
N PHE A 531 -16.11 -4.65 -10.81
CA PHE A 531 -16.54 -5.41 -9.65
C PHE A 531 -18.04 -5.77 -9.67
N SER A 532 -18.87 -5.15 -10.51
CA SER A 532 -20.30 -5.51 -10.62
C SER A 532 -20.53 -6.72 -11.54
N THR A 533 -19.74 -6.86 -12.61
CA THR A 533 -19.86 -7.98 -13.58
C THR A 533 -18.75 -9.02 -13.49
N GLY A 534 -17.69 -8.76 -12.70
CA GLY A 534 -16.49 -9.59 -12.62
C GLY A 534 -15.58 -9.51 -13.85
N LYS A 535 -15.86 -8.63 -14.82
CA LYS A 535 -15.08 -8.50 -16.05
C LYS A 535 -13.82 -7.67 -15.84
N VAL A 536 -12.68 -8.18 -16.31
CA VAL A 536 -11.51 -7.35 -16.58
C VAL A 536 -11.81 -6.51 -17.81
N LEU A 537 -11.87 -5.19 -17.63
CA LEU A 537 -12.05 -4.19 -18.69
C LEU A 537 -10.70 -3.76 -19.30
N GLY A 538 -9.62 -3.86 -18.52
CA GLY A 538 -8.28 -3.43 -18.91
C GLY A 538 -7.61 -4.32 -19.96
N LEU A 539 -7.92 -4.07 -21.25
CA LEU A 539 -7.03 -4.30 -22.41
C LEU A 539 -7.70 -3.73 -23.71
N SER A 540 -7.99 -2.42 -23.71
CA SER A 540 -8.49 -1.68 -24.88
C SER A 540 -7.39 -0.84 -25.53
#